data_AF-A0A4Y6UUU4-F1
#
_entry.id   AF-A0A4Y6UUU4-F1
#
_cell.length_a   1.000
_cell.length_b   1.000
_cell.length_c   1.000
_cell.angle_alpha   90.00
_cell.angle_beta   90.00
_cell.angle_gamma   90.00
#
_symmetry.space_group_name_H-M   'P 1'
#
loop_
_entity.id
_entity.type
_entity.pdbx_description
1 polymer ?
#
loop_
_entity_poly.entity_id
_entity_poly.type
_entity_poly.pdbx_seq_one_letter_code
_entity_poly.pdbx_strand_id
1 'polypeptide(L)'
;MSNSLPNPSAHSLESQLAKLRELGIHGADSDADMILRLTKYVGAAYYEQQPYLRLLAELGHELSPNVWTFDVECVESADVYENAISKMIALAEGRIEIGSLQGKFDPAEDWTRIDLVHAGQSHELNAANNGDWFDMDVLGRVERIVRMEDWEFLHRWEDQTVTLVFIDRAASKELIRLTDKQFGPLI
;
A
#
# COMPACT_ATOMS: atom_id res chain seq x y z
N MET A 1 17.31 -41.88 -13.55
CA MET A 1 16.01 -41.29 -13.16
C MET A 1 16.21 -39.78 -13.14
N SER A 2 15.65 -39.09 -14.13
CA SER A 2 15.77 -37.64 -14.25
C SER A 2 14.73 -37.00 -13.34
N ASN A 3 15.15 -36.39 -12.24
CA ASN A 3 14.29 -35.52 -11.43
C ASN A 3 14.11 -34.20 -12.18
N SER A 4 13.18 -34.20 -13.14
CA SER A 4 12.69 -32.95 -13.71
C SER A 4 11.81 -32.31 -12.64
N LEU A 5 12.31 -31.23 -12.02
CA LEU A 5 11.51 -30.38 -11.15
C LEU A 5 10.25 -29.93 -11.93
N PRO A 6 9.06 -29.94 -11.31
CA PRO A 6 7.87 -29.46 -11.96
C PRO A 6 8.10 -28.02 -12.41
N ASN A 7 7.80 -27.75 -13.69
CA ASN A 7 7.81 -26.41 -14.25
C ASN A 7 6.80 -25.58 -13.45
N PRO A 8 7.22 -24.57 -12.67
CA PRO A 8 6.28 -23.81 -11.86
C PRO A 8 5.23 -23.18 -12.78
N SER A 9 3.97 -23.22 -12.37
CA SER A 9 2.92 -22.48 -13.06
C SER A 9 3.37 -21.01 -13.18
N ALA A 10 2.96 -20.32 -14.24
CA ALA A 10 3.30 -18.90 -14.45
C ALA A 10 2.88 -17.98 -13.27
N HIS A 11 2.09 -18.52 -12.34
CA HIS A 11 1.57 -17.85 -11.16
C HIS A 11 1.89 -18.58 -9.85
N SER A 12 2.92 -19.44 -9.78
CA SER A 12 3.36 -19.99 -8.49
C SER A 12 3.71 -18.88 -7.49
N LEU A 13 3.56 -19.13 -6.19
CA LEU A 13 3.88 -18.13 -5.16
C LEU A 13 5.33 -17.60 -5.28
N GLU A 14 6.29 -18.49 -5.56
CA GLU A 14 7.69 -18.17 -5.82
C GLU A 14 7.84 -17.22 -7.02
N SER A 15 7.17 -17.53 -8.14
CA SER A 15 7.18 -16.69 -9.33
C SER A 15 6.56 -15.33 -9.07
N GLN A 16 5.49 -15.27 -8.27
CA GLN A 16 4.84 -14.01 -7.91
C GLN A 16 5.76 -13.13 -7.07
N LEU A 17 6.40 -13.68 -6.02
CA LEU A 17 7.37 -12.95 -5.18
C LEU A 17 8.56 -12.45 -6.00
N ALA A 18 9.13 -13.31 -6.86
CA ALA A 18 10.22 -12.92 -7.74
C ALA A 18 9.80 -11.78 -8.67
N LYS A 19 8.58 -11.84 -9.23
CA LYS A 19 8.05 -10.79 -10.10
C LYS A 19 7.81 -9.48 -9.35
N LEU A 20 7.24 -9.51 -8.15
CA LEU A 20 7.04 -8.31 -7.33
C LEU A 20 8.39 -7.63 -6.99
N ARG A 21 9.43 -8.42 -6.72
CA ARG A 21 10.79 -7.88 -6.52
C ARG A 21 11.34 -7.20 -7.76
N GLU A 22 11.10 -7.73 -8.96
CA GLU A 22 11.49 -7.03 -10.21
C GLU A 22 10.80 -5.67 -10.36
N LEU A 23 9.61 -5.52 -9.75
CA LEU A 23 8.84 -4.28 -9.72
C LEU A 23 9.23 -3.37 -8.54
N GLY A 24 10.25 -3.71 -7.76
CA GLY A 24 10.67 -2.93 -6.59
C GLY A 24 9.83 -3.16 -5.33
N ILE A 25 8.99 -4.19 -5.30
CA ILE A 25 8.21 -4.58 -4.12
C ILE A 25 8.91 -5.77 -3.45
N HIS A 26 9.45 -5.53 -2.26
CA HIS A 26 10.25 -6.52 -1.54
C HIS A 26 9.59 -6.94 -0.23
N GLY A 27 9.79 -8.19 0.16
CA GLY A 27 9.48 -8.63 1.52
C GLY A 27 10.47 -8.08 2.54
N ALA A 28 10.08 -8.05 3.81
CA ALA A 28 10.95 -7.71 4.93
C ALA A 28 12.01 -8.78 5.19
N ASP A 29 11.73 -10.03 4.83
CA ASP A 29 12.61 -11.19 4.99
C ASP A 29 13.03 -11.80 3.63
N SER A 30 13.83 -12.87 3.68
CA SER A 30 14.19 -13.64 2.48
C SER A 30 12.96 -14.31 1.84
N ASP A 31 12.99 -14.56 0.52
CA ASP A 31 11.89 -15.23 -0.21
C ASP A 31 11.48 -16.56 0.45
N ALA A 32 12.45 -17.34 0.94
CA ALA A 32 12.19 -18.62 1.60
C ALA A 32 11.45 -18.45 2.93
N ASP A 33 11.85 -17.48 3.75
CA ASP A 33 11.19 -17.17 5.02
C ASP A 33 9.80 -16.59 4.79
N MET A 34 9.66 -15.74 3.77
CA MET A 34 8.38 -15.20 3.33
C MET A 34 7.40 -16.30 2.93
N ILE A 35 7.82 -17.24 2.07
CA ILE A 35 6.99 -18.39 1.68
C ILE A 35 6.57 -19.19 2.92
N LEU A 36 7.49 -19.45 3.85
CA LEU A 36 7.16 -20.19 5.06
C LEU A 36 6.12 -19.47 5.92
N ARG A 37 6.22 -18.14 6.07
CA ARG A 37 5.25 -17.32 6.81
C ARG A 37 3.88 -17.32 6.12
N LEU A 38 3.85 -17.02 4.82
CA LEU A 38 2.64 -16.94 4.00
C LEU A 38 1.87 -18.29 3.98
N THR A 39 2.60 -19.39 3.86
CA THR A 39 1.99 -20.72 3.70
C THR A 39 1.66 -21.41 5.02
N LYS A 40 2.04 -20.84 6.16
CA LYS A 40 1.87 -21.46 7.49
C LYS A 40 0.42 -21.87 7.79
N TYR A 41 -0.56 -21.11 7.30
CA TYR A 41 -1.98 -21.32 7.61
C TYR A 41 -2.86 -21.63 6.39
N VAL A 42 -2.60 -21.03 5.23
CA VAL A 42 -3.50 -21.09 4.05
C VAL A 42 -2.92 -21.82 2.83
N GLY A 43 -1.63 -22.18 2.87
CA GLY A 43 -0.92 -22.85 1.77
C GLY A 43 -0.73 -21.97 0.53
N ALA A 44 0.17 -22.37 -0.38
CA ALA A 44 0.50 -21.58 -1.58
C ALA A 44 -0.71 -21.38 -2.52
N ALA A 45 -1.57 -22.41 -2.64
CA ALA A 45 -2.75 -22.37 -3.50
C ALA A 45 -3.70 -21.20 -3.22
N TYR A 46 -3.73 -20.69 -1.99
CA TYR A 46 -4.51 -19.48 -1.65
C TYR A 46 -4.05 -18.27 -2.48
N TYR A 47 -2.74 -18.03 -2.57
CA TYR A 47 -2.17 -16.92 -3.33
C TYR A 47 -2.19 -17.15 -4.85
N GLU A 48 -2.15 -18.42 -5.28
CA GLU A 48 -2.16 -18.78 -6.71
C GLU A 48 -3.55 -18.67 -7.35
N GLN A 49 -4.64 -18.71 -6.55
CA GLN A 49 -6.02 -18.54 -7.04
C GLN A 49 -6.35 -17.10 -7.46
N GLN A 50 -5.73 -16.12 -6.79
CA GLN A 50 -5.84 -14.70 -7.13
C GLN A 50 -4.43 -14.11 -7.15
N PRO A 51 -3.66 -14.40 -8.22
CA PRO A 51 -2.26 -14.02 -8.32
C PRO A 51 -2.08 -12.52 -8.06
N TYR A 52 -1.03 -12.18 -7.33
CA TYR A 52 -0.63 -10.83 -6.92
C TYR A 52 -1.59 -10.13 -5.96
N LEU A 53 -2.91 -10.26 -6.12
CA LEU A 53 -3.89 -9.54 -5.29
C LEU A 53 -3.80 -9.94 -3.82
N ARG A 54 -3.96 -11.24 -3.53
CA ARG A 54 -3.87 -11.77 -2.17
C ARG A 54 -2.48 -11.61 -1.58
N LEU A 55 -1.46 -11.78 -2.43
CA LEU A 55 -0.08 -11.61 -2.01
C LEU A 55 0.21 -10.17 -1.61
N LEU A 56 -0.19 -9.17 -2.41
CA LEU A 56 0.01 -7.76 -2.09
C LEU A 56 -0.75 -7.34 -0.82
N ALA A 57 -1.99 -7.80 -0.64
CA ALA A 57 -2.74 -7.53 0.58
C ALA A 57 -2.00 -8.09 1.82
N GLU A 58 -1.55 -9.34 1.76
CA GLU A 58 -0.79 -9.97 2.85
C GLU A 58 0.57 -9.29 3.08
N LEU A 59 1.25 -8.88 2.01
CA LEU A 59 2.49 -8.12 2.10
C LEU A 59 2.27 -6.78 2.82
N GLY A 60 1.19 -6.07 2.51
CA GLY A 60 0.91 -4.76 3.07
C GLY A 60 0.49 -4.75 4.54
N HIS A 61 0.12 -5.90 5.11
CA HIS A 61 -0.27 -5.97 6.52
C HIS A 61 0.93 -5.86 7.48
N GLU A 62 2.13 -6.27 7.08
CA GLU A 62 3.38 -6.12 7.87
C GLU A 62 4.61 -6.78 7.21
N LEU A 63 4.46 -7.46 6.08
CA LEU A 63 5.54 -8.26 5.50
C LEU A 63 6.35 -7.53 4.42
N SER A 64 5.98 -6.30 4.07
CA SER A 64 6.71 -5.46 3.12
C SER A 64 6.70 -4.00 3.55
N PRO A 65 7.83 -3.29 3.48
CA PRO A 65 7.86 -1.83 3.63
C PRO A 65 7.35 -1.08 2.39
N ASN A 66 7.14 -1.78 1.26
CA ASN A 66 6.76 -1.19 -0.03
C ASN A 66 5.26 -1.22 -0.31
N VAL A 67 4.50 -1.89 0.57
CA VAL A 67 3.06 -2.06 0.45
C VAL A 67 2.45 -1.72 1.81
N TRP A 68 1.32 -1.05 1.82
CA TRP A 68 0.57 -0.81 3.04
C TRP A 68 -0.89 -1.19 2.84
N THR A 69 -1.36 -2.11 3.68
CA THR A 69 -2.75 -2.58 3.69
C THR A 69 -3.38 -2.24 5.03
N PHE A 70 -4.55 -1.62 5.00
CA PHE A 70 -5.31 -1.26 6.20
C PHE A 70 -6.81 -1.32 5.97
N ASP A 71 -7.54 -1.49 7.06
CA ASP A 71 -8.99 -1.36 7.10
C ASP A 71 -9.37 0.13 7.16
N VAL A 72 -10.35 0.56 6.37
CA VAL A 72 -10.80 1.96 6.40
C VAL A 72 -11.63 2.28 7.65
N GLU A 73 -12.18 1.28 8.34
CA GLU A 73 -12.81 1.40 9.66
C GLU A 73 -11.72 1.40 10.76
N CYS A 74 -10.79 2.36 10.70
CA CYS A 74 -9.59 2.42 11.56
C CYS A 74 -9.42 3.71 12.36
N VAL A 75 -10.43 4.57 12.42
CA VAL A 75 -10.36 5.83 13.18
C VAL A 75 -10.56 5.54 14.68
N GLU A 76 -9.47 5.15 15.33
CA GLU A 76 -9.45 4.77 16.75
C GLU A 76 -8.68 5.76 17.64
N SER A 77 -7.96 6.72 17.05
CA SER A 77 -7.08 7.64 17.79
C SER A 77 -7.08 9.05 17.21
N ALA A 78 -6.73 10.03 18.04
CA ALA A 78 -6.64 11.43 17.64
C ALA A 78 -5.59 11.67 16.54
N ASP A 79 -4.56 10.84 16.45
CA ASP A 79 -3.46 11.02 15.50
C ASP A 79 -3.63 10.15 14.23
N VAL A 80 -4.85 9.66 13.95
CA VAL A 80 -5.12 8.73 12.83
C VAL A 80 -4.64 9.25 11.48
N TYR A 81 -4.88 10.54 11.20
CA TYR A 81 -4.48 11.15 9.93
C TYR A 81 -2.97 11.37 9.87
N GLU A 82 -2.35 11.77 10.98
CA GLU A 82 -0.88 11.91 11.04
C GLU A 82 -0.20 10.56 10.78
N ASN A 83 -0.72 9.49 11.40
CA ASN A 83 -0.21 8.13 11.25
C ASN A 83 -0.42 7.60 9.82
N ALA A 84 -1.62 7.78 9.25
CA ALA A 84 -1.94 7.33 7.89
C ALA A 84 -1.08 8.03 6.84
N ILE A 85 -0.95 9.35 6.93
CA ILE A 85 -0.11 10.14 6.02
C ILE A 85 1.37 9.73 6.18
N SER A 86 1.85 9.56 7.41
CA SER A 86 3.22 9.12 7.67
C SER A 86 3.50 7.73 7.07
N LYS A 87 2.56 6.78 7.20
CA LYS A 87 2.66 5.45 6.58
C LYS A 87 2.67 5.54 5.06
N MET A 88 1.78 6.33 4.46
CA MET A 88 1.77 6.57 3.02
C MET A 88 3.11 7.15 2.54
N ILE A 89 3.67 8.16 3.21
CA ILE A 89 4.96 8.75 2.84
C ILE A 89 6.12 7.77 3.04
N ALA A 90 6.07 6.90 4.07
CA ALA A 90 7.09 5.89 4.29
C ALA A 90 7.25 4.93 3.11
N LEU A 91 6.17 4.65 2.36
CA LEU A 91 6.23 3.84 1.13
C LEU A 91 7.18 4.42 0.06
N ALA A 92 7.43 5.73 0.11
CA ALA A 92 8.34 6.40 -0.82
C ALA A 92 9.83 6.19 -0.49
N GLU A 93 10.14 5.53 0.64
CA GLU A 93 11.49 5.23 1.13
C GLU A 93 12.41 6.47 1.10
N GLY A 94 11.90 7.60 1.58
CA GLY A 94 12.65 8.86 1.65
C GLY A 94 12.73 9.66 0.35
N ARG A 95 12.08 9.24 -0.73
CA ARG A 95 11.93 10.05 -1.96
C ARG A 95 11.01 11.26 -1.77
N ILE A 96 10.12 11.18 -0.79
CA ILE A 96 9.18 12.25 -0.42
C ILE A 96 9.45 12.63 1.02
N GLU A 97 9.58 13.93 1.26
CA GLU A 97 9.71 14.50 2.61
C GLU A 97 8.50 15.40 2.89
N ILE A 98 7.90 15.20 4.06
CA ILE A 98 6.92 16.10 4.65
C ILE A 98 7.42 16.57 6.02
N GLY A 99 7.20 17.83 6.33
CA GLY A 99 7.51 18.44 7.62
C GLY A 99 6.27 18.96 8.31
N SER A 100 6.36 19.22 9.62
CA SER A 100 5.31 19.87 10.41
C SER A 100 3.90 19.28 10.22
N LEU A 101 3.80 17.96 10.02
CA LEU A 101 2.51 17.27 9.90
C LEU A 101 1.77 17.33 11.24
N GLN A 102 0.55 17.87 11.23
CA GLN A 102 -0.33 17.97 12.38
C GLN A 102 -1.77 17.74 11.93
N GLY A 103 -2.54 16.93 12.64
CA GLY A 103 -3.89 16.57 12.24
C GLY A 103 -4.59 15.82 13.35
N LYS A 104 -5.12 16.56 14.33
CA LYS A 104 -5.78 15.99 15.50
C LYS A 104 -7.25 15.75 15.25
N PHE A 105 -7.60 14.49 15.05
CA PHE A 105 -8.97 14.02 14.97
C PHE A 105 -9.70 14.24 16.29
N ASP A 106 -10.85 14.89 16.20
CA ASP A 106 -11.81 15.04 17.29
C ASP A 106 -13.16 14.44 16.83
N PRO A 107 -13.63 13.34 17.43
CA PRO A 107 -14.89 12.71 17.05
C PRO A 107 -16.13 13.58 17.35
N ALA A 108 -15.99 14.68 18.10
CA ALA A 108 -17.07 15.62 18.35
C ALA A 108 -17.25 16.67 17.24
N GLU A 109 -16.27 16.82 16.35
CA GLU A 109 -16.29 17.77 15.23
C GLU A 109 -16.68 17.07 13.93
N ASP A 110 -17.28 17.82 12.99
CA ASP A 110 -17.66 17.30 11.68
C ASP A 110 -16.46 17.11 10.73
N TRP A 111 -15.33 17.77 11.02
CA TRP A 111 -14.14 17.74 10.20
C TRP A 111 -12.86 17.86 11.03
N THR A 112 -11.79 17.27 10.52
CA THR A 112 -10.44 17.39 11.07
C THR A 112 -9.57 18.23 10.15
N ARG A 113 -8.98 19.29 10.72
CA ARG A 113 -7.94 20.08 10.05
C ARG A 113 -6.62 19.32 10.06
N ILE A 114 -5.95 19.27 8.92
CA ILE A 114 -4.61 18.68 8.78
C ILE A 114 -3.69 19.72 8.13
N ASP A 115 -2.59 20.06 8.80
CA ASP A 115 -1.55 20.94 8.31
C ASP A 115 -0.29 20.13 8.00
N LEU A 116 0.39 20.42 6.88
CA LEU A 116 1.69 19.84 6.54
C LEU A 116 2.55 20.81 5.74
N VAL A 117 3.86 20.58 5.72
CA VAL A 117 4.82 21.32 4.90
C VAL A 117 5.48 20.38 3.89
N HIS A 118 5.45 20.74 2.62
CA HIS A 118 6.16 20.02 1.56
C HIS A 118 6.92 21.01 0.68
N ALA A 119 8.19 20.71 0.36
CA ALA A 119 9.06 21.58 -0.43
C ALA A 119 9.08 23.06 0.03
N GLY A 120 9.00 23.28 1.36
CA GLY A 120 8.98 24.62 1.97
C GLY A 120 7.64 25.36 1.87
N GLN A 121 6.59 24.74 1.34
CA GLN A 121 5.24 25.29 1.25
C GLN A 121 4.33 24.66 2.30
N SER A 122 3.50 25.48 2.96
CA SER A 122 2.48 25.02 3.89
C SER A 122 1.19 24.66 3.14
N HIS A 123 0.58 23.55 3.53
CA HIS A 123 -0.67 23.05 2.99
C HIS A 123 -1.64 22.77 4.13
N GLU A 124 -2.90 23.10 3.91
CA GLU A 124 -4.02 22.82 4.81
C GLU A 124 -5.00 21.90 4.08
N LEU A 125 -5.39 20.81 4.73
CA LEU A 125 -6.37 19.83 4.27
C LEU A 125 -7.48 19.72 5.31
N ASN A 126 -8.67 19.35 4.85
CA ASN A 126 -9.79 18.99 5.73
C ASN A 126 -10.22 17.56 5.43
N ALA A 127 -10.36 16.77 6.48
CA ALA A 127 -10.90 15.42 6.45
C ALA A 127 -12.31 15.43 7.03
N ALA A 128 -13.25 14.72 6.41
CA ALA A 128 -14.59 14.52 6.97
C ALA A 128 -14.55 13.51 8.11
N ASN A 129 -15.21 13.81 9.23
CA ASN A 129 -15.31 12.88 10.36
C ASN A 129 -16.56 12.03 10.22
N ASN A 130 -16.41 10.77 9.79
CA ASN A 130 -17.52 9.85 9.52
C ASN A 130 -17.52 8.67 10.51
N GLY A 131 -17.51 8.96 11.81
CA GLY A 131 -17.42 7.93 12.85
C GLY A 131 -16.02 7.30 12.89
N ASP A 132 -15.95 5.98 12.78
CA ASP A 132 -14.73 5.17 12.73
C ASP A 132 -14.14 5.04 11.31
N TRP A 133 -14.77 5.64 10.30
CA TRP A 133 -14.34 5.57 8.91
C TRP A 133 -13.32 6.64 8.56
N PHE A 134 -12.20 6.20 8.00
CA PHE A 134 -11.13 7.04 7.51
C PHE A 134 -11.53 7.76 6.21
N ASP A 135 -11.31 9.07 6.15
CA ASP A 135 -11.55 9.86 4.93
C ASP A 135 -10.41 9.67 3.91
N MET A 136 -10.65 8.79 2.94
CA MET A 136 -9.68 8.44 1.90
C MET A 136 -9.33 9.60 0.94
N ASP A 137 -10.18 10.64 0.85
CA ASP A 137 -9.86 11.85 0.07
C ASP A 137 -8.60 12.56 0.59
N VAL A 138 -8.26 12.37 1.87
CA VAL A 138 -7.05 12.93 2.48
C VAL A 138 -5.81 12.38 1.78
N LEU A 139 -5.72 11.07 1.57
CA LEU A 139 -4.54 10.46 0.93
C LEU A 139 -4.43 10.91 -0.54
N GLY A 140 -5.55 11.03 -1.25
CA GLY A 140 -5.59 11.59 -2.61
C GLY A 140 -5.13 13.04 -2.69
N ARG A 141 -5.49 13.86 -1.71
CA ARG A 141 -5.01 15.25 -1.60
C ARG A 141 -3.52 15.30 -1.29
N VAL A 142 -3.03 14.43 -0.41
CA VAL A 142 -1.60 14.32 -0.11
C VAL A 142 -0.83 13.90 -1.35
N GLU A 143 -1.26 12.87 -2.09
CA GLU A 143 -0.62 12.47 -3.36
C GLU A 143 -0.47 13.67 -4.30
N ARG A 144 -1.53 14.46 -4.49
CA ARG A 144 -1.48 15.63 -5.36
C ARG A 144 -0.46 16.67 -4.92
N ILE A 145 -0.22 16.81 -3.62
CA ILE A 145 0.79 17.72 -3.07
C ILE A 145 2.20 17.17 -3.32
N VAL A 146 2.40 15.87 -3.12
CA VAL A 146 3.73 15.23 -3.15
C VAL A 146 4.07 14.56 -4.48
N ARG A 147 3.27 14.83 -5.53
CA ARG A 147 3.36 14.14 -6.82
C ARG A 147 4.76 14.26 -7.43
N MET A 148 5.24 13.13 -7.93
CA MET A 148 6.51 13.02 -8.66
C MET A 148 6.27 12.69 -10.14
N GLU A 149 7.25 12.98 -10.99
CA GLU A 149 7.12 12.73 -12.44
C GLU A 149 7.21 11.24 -12.78
N ASP A 150 8.12 10.49 -12.14
CA ASP A 150 8.44 9.10 -12.49
C ASP A 150 7.88 8.07 -11.51
N TRP A 151 7.25 8.51 -10.43
CA TRP A 151 6.72 7.66 -9.36
C TRP A 151 5.28 8.01 -9.05
N GLU A 152 4.49 7.02 -8.67
CA GLU A 152 3.07 7.20 -8.37
C GLU A 152 2.60 6.26 -7.25
N PHE A 153 1.54 6.69 -6.58
CA PHE A 153 0.80 5.84 -5.67
C PHE A 153 -0.27 5.09 -6.46
N LEU A 154 -0.30 3.77 -6.32
CA LEU A 154 -1.43 2.96 -6.77
C LEU A 154 -2.17 2.43 -5.55
N HIS A 155 -3.48 2.26 -5.69
CA HIS A 155 -4.30 1.63 -4.67
C HIS A 155 -5.22 0.57 -5.28
N ARG A 156 -5.64 -0.36 -4.43
CA ARG A 156 -6.74 -1.27 -4.66
C ARG A 156 -7.67 -1.21 -3.46
N TRP A 157 -8.97 -1.15 -3.74
CA TRP A 157 -10.03 -1.25 -2.75
C TRP A 157 -10.68 -2.64 -2.82
N GLU A 158 -10.81 -3.32 -1.69
CA GLU A 158 -11.56 -4.58 -1.55
C GLU A 158 -12.34 -4.55 -0.23
N ASP A 159 -13.67 -4.52 -0.32
CA ASP A 159 -14.60 -4.40 0.81
C ASP A 159 -14.31 -3.19 1.71
N GLN A 160 -13.69 -3.40 2.87
CA GLN A 160 -13.25 -2.33 3.80
C GLN A 160 -11.72 -2.19 3.81
N THR A 161 -11.00 -2.95 3.01
CA THR A 161 -9.54 -2.94 2.99
C THR A 161 -9.02 -2.15 1.80
N VAL A 162 -8.04 -1.28 2.05
CA VAL A 162 -7.27 -0.59 1.02
C VAL A 162 -5.84 -1.09 1.06
N THR A 163 -5.29 -1.41 -0.11
CA THR A 163 -3.87 -1.70 -0.31
C THR A 163 -3.25 -0.61 -1.16
N LEU A 164 -2.23 0.08 -0.65
CA LEU A 164 -1.43 1.07 -1.37
C LEU A 164 -0.02 0.55 -1.67
N VAL A 165 0.50 1.00 -2.81
CA VAL A 165 1.91 0.85 -3.19
C VAL A 165 2.43 2.17 -3.74
N PHE A 166 3.72 2.44 -3.54
CA PHE A 166 4.43 3.53 -4.21
C PHE A 166 5.48 2.93 -5.13
N ILE A 167 5.42 3.26 -6.42
CA ILE A 167 6.18 2.51 -7.43
C ILE A 167 6.52 3.40 -8.62
N ASP A 168 7.58 3.06 -9.37
CA ASP A 168 7.91 3.77 -10.59
C ASP A 168 6.87 3.51 -11.70
N ARG A 169 6.76 4.46 -12.63
CA ARG A 169 5.75 4.44 -13.71
C ARG A 169 5.88 3.27 -14.69
N ALA A 170 7.06 2.67 -14.85
CA ALA A 170 7.20 1.50 -15.70
C ALA A 170 6.65 0.25 -14.99
N ALA A 171 7.00 0.09 -13.73
CA ALA A 171 6.52 -1.00 -12.88
C ALA A 171 5.02 -0.86 -12.55
N SER A 172 4.49 0.36 -12.43
CA SER A 172 3.05 0.62 -12.24
C SER A 172 2.20 0.01 -13.36
N LYS A 173 2.59 0.21 -14.63
CA LYS A 173 1.90 -0.35 -15.80
C LYS A 173 1.89 -1.86 -15.79
N GLU A 174 2.99 -2.46 -15.39
CA GLU A 174 3.11 -3.91 -15.29
C GLU A 174 2.26 -4.45 -14.12
N LEU A 175 2.27 -3.80 -12.96
CA LEU A 175 1.43 -4.18 -11.82
C LEU A 175 -0.07 -4.11 -12.17
N ILE A 176 -0.51 -3.02 -12.81
CA ILE A 176 -1.88 -2.85 -13.31
C ILE A 176 -2.25 -3.98 -14.28
N ARG A 177 -1.32 -4.39 -15.15
CA ARG A 177 -1.55 -5.52 -16.08
C ARG A 177 -1.63 -6.85 -15.34
N LEU A 178 -0.74 -7.11 -14.38
CA LEU A 178 -0.70 -8.36 -13.60
C LEU A 178 -1.92 -8.54 -12.70
N THR A 179 -2.57 -7.44 -12.31
CA THR A 179 -3.72 -7.42 -11.40
C THR A 179 -5.05 -7.19 -12.14
N ASP A 180 -5.07 -7.35 -13.46
CA ASP A 180 -6.26 -7.12 -14.32
C ASP A 180 -6.95 -5.77 -14.05
N LYS A 181 -6.14 -4.72 -13.85
CA LYS A 181 -6.56 -3.34 -13.56
C LYS A 181 -7.31 -3.15 -12.23
N GLN A 182 -7.13 -4.07 -11.28
CA GLN A 182 -7.68 -3.88 -9.93
C GLN A 182 -6.88 -2.86 -9.10
N PHE A 183 -5.61 -2.62 -9.44
CA PHE A 183 -4.89 -1.45 -8.96
C PHE A 183 -5.07 -0.27 -9.92
N GLY A 184 -5.20 0.93 -9.37
CA GLY A 184 -5.32 2.17 -10.12
C GLY A 184 -4.79 3.38 -9.35
N PRO A 185 -4.79 4.57 -9.98
CA PRO A 185 -4.38 5.82 -9.33
C PRO A 185 -5.17 6.05 -8.04
N LEU A 186 -4.54 6.69 -7.05
CA LEU A 186 -5.21 7.09 -5.82
C LEU A 186 -6.31 8.14 -6.11
N ILE A 187 -7.43 8.05 -5.39
CA ILE A 187 -8.68 8.80 -5.64
C ILE A 187 -8.53 10.32 -5.54
#